data_AF-A0A1G1SZT9-F1
#
_entry.id   AF-A0A1G1SZT9-F1
#
_cell.length_a   1.000
_cell.length_b   1.000
_cell.length_c   1.000
_cell.angle_alpha   90.00
_cell.angle_beta   90.00
_cell.angle_gamma   90.00
#
_symmetry.space_group_name_H-M   'P 1'
#
loop_
_entity.id
_entity.type
_entity.pdbx_description
1 polymer ?
#
loop_
_entity_poly.entity_id
_entity_poly.type
_entity_poly.pdbx_seq_one_letter_code
_entity_poly.pdbx_strand_id
1 'polypeptide(L)'
;MSTTKANAYKWLFRLPGYCIMEWCKYKGITYVAQPNPEATMKAGKPMLDLSYCMTQAINQNVLRTVQYDRLKFAHCPDGQKN
;
A
#
# COMPACT_ATOMS: atom_id res chain seq x y z
N MET A 1 17.61 18.19 -2.27
CA MET A 1 16.59 17.22 -1.80
C MET A 1 17.22 16.34 -0.73
N SER A 2 16.63 16.23 0.47
CA SER A 2 17.09 15.27 1.48
C SER A 2 17.08 13.86 0.86
N THR A 3 18.21 13.15 0.97
CA THR A 3 18.45 11.79 0.46
C THR A 3 17.33 10.81 0.85
N THR A 4 16.70 11.03 2.01
CA THR A 4 15.58 10.24 2.54
C THR A 4 14.34 10.33 1.67
N LYS A 5 13.98 11.53 1.17
CA LYS A 5 12.79 11.71 0.31
C LYS A 5 12.97 10.99 -1.02
N ALA A 6 14.13 11.16 -1.66
CA ALA A 6 14.43 10.51 -2.93
C ALA A 6 14.41 8.99 -2.82
N ASN A 7 14.87 8.43 -1.70
CA ASN A 7 14.85 6.98 -1.45
C ASN A 7 13.44 6.46 -1.19
N ALA A 8 12.60 7.20 -0.47
CA ALA A 8 11.21 6.83 -0.21
C ALA A 8 10.42 6.64 -1.52
N TYR A 9 10.48 7.63 -2.42
CA TYR A 9 9.79 7.52 -3.71
C TYR A 9 10.34 6.36 -4.56
N LYS A 10 11.66 6.15 -4.58
CA LYS A 10 12.26 5.00 -5.28
C LYS A 10 11.72 3.65 -4.81
N TRP A 11 11.45 3.49 -3.51
CA TRP A 11 10.85 2.25 -3.01
C TRP A 11 9.40 2.12 -3.44
N LEU A 12 8.62 3.19 -3.36
CA LEU A 12 7.21 3.17 -3.75
C LEU A 12 7.01 2.91 -5.25
N PHE A 13 7.88 3.45 -6.11
CA PHE A 13 7.85 3.18 -7.56
C PHE A 13 8.19 1.74 -7.93
N ARG A 14 8.77 0.96 -7.01
CA ARG A 14 9.10 -0.47 -7.21
C ARG A 14 8.04 -1.41 -6.65
N LEU A 15 6.96 -0.87 -6.08
CA LEU A 15 5.85 -1.68 -5.61
C LEU A 15 5.15 -2.34 -6.80
N PRO A 16 4.58 -3.54 -6.61
CA PRO A 16 3.69 -4.13 -7.61
C PRO A 16 2.50 -3.21 -7.89
N GLY A 17 1.98 -3.22 -9.13
CA GLY A 17 0.83 -2.39 -9.53
C GLY A 17 -0.38 -2.55 -8.61
N TYR A 18 -0.66 -3.77 -8.17
CA TYR A 18 -1.76 -4.07 -7.24
C TYR A 18 -1.60 -3.50 -5.82
N CYS A 19 -0.48 -2.84 -5.52
CA CYS A 19 -0.25 -2.08 -4.29
C CYS A 19 -0.38 -0.56 -4.49
N ILE A 20 -0.86 -0.12 -5.67
CA ILE A 20 -0.98 1.29 -6.07
C ILE A 20 -2.46 1.61 -6.30
N MET A 21 -3.15 1.97 -5.22
CA MET A 21 -4.58 2.33 -5.25
C MET A 21 -5.45 1.24 -5.90
N GLU A 22 -5.19 -0.02 -5.52
CA GLU A 22 -5.81 -1.18 -6.14
C GLU A 22 -6.10 -2.26 -5.09
N TRP A 23 -6.91 -3.24 -5.46
CA TRP A 23 -7.25 -4.37 -4.60
C TRP A 23 -6.09 -5.36 -4.50
N CYS A 24 -5.76 -5.75 -3.28
CA CYS A 24 -4.75 -6.78 -3.01
C CYS A 24 -5.18 -7.68 -1.84
N LYS A 25 -4.57 -8.85 -1.74
CA LYS A 25 -4.68 -9.71 -0.56
C LYS A 25 -3.53 -9.43 0.39
N TYR A 26 -3.82 -9.02 1.61
CA TYR A 26 -2.86 -8.94 2.71
C TYR A 26 -3.18 -10.03 3.73
N LYS A 27 -2.26 -10.99 3.90
CA LYS A 27 -2.44 -12.17 4.78
C LYS A 27 -3.77 -12.91 4.54
N GLY A 28 -4.15 -13.06 3.27
CA GLY A 28 -5.37 -13.77 2.86
C GLY A 28 -6.66 -12.95 2.89
N ILE A 29 -6.64 -11.70 3.39
CA ILE A 29 -7.81 -10.82 3.41
C ILE A 29 -7.67 -9.75 2.34
N THR A 30 -8.75 -9.45 1.62
CA THR A 30 -8.80 -8.44 0.57
C THR A 30 -8.90 -7.03 1.14
N TYR A 31 -8.04 -6.13 0.66
CA TYR A 31 -8.05 -4.70 0.99
C TYR A 31 -7.77 -3.87 -0.27
N VAL A 32 -8.08 -2.59 -0.21
CA VAL A 32 -7.50 -1.59 -1.12
C VAL A 32 -6.21 -1.08 -0.51
N ALA A 33 -5.10 -1.22 -1.23
CA ALA A 33 -3.79 -0.74 -0.79
C ALA A 33 -3.43 0.57 -1.50
N GLN A 34 -2.91 1.53 -0.74
CA GLN A 34 -2.35 2.77 -1.28
C GLN A 34 -0.93 3.02 -0.72
N PRO A 35 0.02 3.50 -1.55
CA PRO A 35 1.33 3.94 -1.07
C PRO A 35 1.19 5.05 -0.04
N ASN A 36 1.94 4.97 1.07
CA ASN A 36 2.01 6.03 2.06
C ASN A 36 3.43 6.62 2.11
N PRO A 37 3.72 7.71 1.35
CA PRO A 37 5.03 8.34 1.33
C PRO A 37 5.47 8.87 2.70
N GLU A 38 4.56 9.40 3.49
CA GLU A 38 4.87 9.97 4.80
C GLU A 38 5.35 8.89 5.78
N ALA A 39 4.56 7.82 5.92
CA ALA A 39 4.94 6.67 6.73
C ALA A 39 6.22 6.01 6.20
N THR A 40 6.40 5.96 4.88
CA THR A 40 7.62 5.44 4.24
C THR A 40 8.86 6.25 4.61
N MET A 41 8.76 7.58 4.56
CA MET A 41 9.85 8.47 4.96
C MET A 41 10.19 8.33 6.44
N LYS A 42 9.16 8.23 7.31
CA LYS A 42 9.32 8.09 8.76
C LYS A 42 9.93 6.74 9.15
N ALA A 43 9.51 5.65 8.50
CA ALA A 43 9.95 4.29 8.82
C ALA A 43 11.23 3.86 8.07
N GLY A 44 11.61 4.56 7.00
CA GLY A 44 12.74 4.18 6.16
C GLY A 44 12.51 2.86 5.39
N LYS A 45 11.25 2.51 5.12
CA LYS A 45 10.83 1.26 4.43
C LYS A 45 9.52 1.52 3.68
N PRO A 46 9.19 0.81 2.58
CA PRO A 46 7.94 1.00 1.86
C PRO A 46 6.74 0.66 2.75
N MET A 47 5.87 1.64 2.97
CA MET A 47 4.64 1.51 3.77
C MET A 47 3.41 1.66 2.88
N LEU A 48 2.38 0.89 3.20
CA LEU A 48 1.08 0.89 2.53
C LEU A 48 -0.02 1.12 3.55
N ASP A 49 -0.98 1.96 3.20
CA ASP A 49 -2.25 2.03 3.93
C ASP A 49 -3.23 1.03 3.31
N LEU A 50 -3.98 0.35 4.17
CA LEU A 50 -5.00 -0.61 3.81
C LEU A 50 -6.37 -0.08 4.24
N SER A 51 -7.29 -0.02 3.28
CA SER A 51 -8.70 0.32 3.50
C SER A 51 -9.60 -0.84 3.09
N TYR A 52 -10.81 -0.91 3.66
CA TYR A 52 -11.74 -2.00 3.33
C TYR A 52 -12.24 -1.92 1.88
N CYS A 53 -12.41 -0.71 1.36
CA CYS A 53 -12.93 -0.48 0.02
C CYS A 53 -12.35 0.79 -0.60
N MET A 54 -12.59 0.97 -1.90
CA MET A 54 -12.07 2.11 -2.67
C MET A 54 -12.58 3.45 -2.14
N THR A 55 -13.86 3.54 -1.77
CA THR A 55 -14.43 4.76 -1.18
C THR A 55 -13.73 5.14 0.11
N GLN A 56 -13.41 4.16 0.97
CA GLN A 56 -12.65 4.42 2.19
C GLN A 56 -11.21 4.87 1.87
N ALA A 57 -10.55 4.26 0.88
CA ALA A 57 -9.21 4.67 0.46
C ALA A 57 -9.20 6.12 -0.05
N ILE A 58 -10.15 6.49 -0.91
CA ILE A 58 -10.28 7.87 -1.42
C ILE A 58 -10.51 8.87 -0.29
N ASN A 59 -11.36 8.51 0.67
CA ASN A 59 -11.65 9.34 1.85
C ASN A 59 -10.57 9.27 2.94
N GLN A 60 -9.44 8.58 2.70
CA GLN A 60 -8.36 8.38 3.67
C GLN A 60 -8.81 7.72 5.00
N ASN A 61 -9.88 6.91 4.95
CA ASN A 61 -10.31 6.05 6.05
C ASN A 61 -9.45 4.78 6.04
N VAL A 62 -8.26 4.89 6.65
CA VAL A 62 -7.26 3.82 6.73
C VAL A 62 -7.57 2.89 7.91
N LEU A 63 -7.66 1.60 7.64
CA LEU A 63 -7.80 0.58 8.71
C LEU A 63 -6.46 0.29 9.38
N ARG A 64 -5.38 0.28 8.60
CA ARG A 64 -4.02 0.05 9.08
C ARG A 64 -2.97 0.49 8.07
N THR A 65 -1.84 0.94 8.57
CA THR A 65 -0.61 1.15 7.80
C THR A 65 0.36 0.02 8.10
N VAL A 66 0.85 -0.65 7.06
CA VAL A 66 1.76 -1.81 7.18
C VAL A 66 2.96 -1.66 6.28
N GLN A 67 4.07 -2.29 6.66
CA GLN A 67 5.22 -2.41 5.78
C GLN A 67 4.89 -3.36 4.62
N TYR A 68 5.23 -2.98 3.39
CA TYR A 68 5.17 -3.91 2.26
C TYR A 68 6.14 -5.08 2.47
N ASP A 69 5.63 -6.28 2.23
CA ASP A 69 6.35 -7.54 2.30
C ASP A 69 5.78 -8.49 1.25
N ARG A 70 6.60 -8.89 0.30
CA ARG A 70 6.19 -9.73 -0.83
C ARG A 70 5.53 -11.05 -0.40
N LEU A 71 5.87 -11.59 0.77
CA LEU A 71 5.28 -12.83 1.27
C LEU A 71 3.88 -12.63 1.89
N LYS A 72 3.56 -11.40 2.29
CA LYS A 72 2.28 -11.05 2.92
C LYS A 72 1.26 -10.51 1.93
N PHE A 73 1.71 -10.05 0.77
CA PHE A 73 0.89 -9.42 -0.26
C PHE A 73 0.77 -10.31 -1.49
N ALA A 74 -0.45 -10.44 -2.02
CA ALA A 74 -0.71 -11.11 -3.28
C ALA A 74 -1.67 -10.29 -4.15
N HIS A 75 -1.55 -10.47 -5.46
CA HIS A 75 -2.49 -9.91 -6.42
C HIS A 75 -3.90 -10.48 -6.17
N CYS A 76 -4.92 -9.64 -6.31
CA CYS A 76 -6.31 -10.07 -6.34
C CYS A 76 -6.70 -10.20 -7.83
N PRO A 77 -6.69 -11.40 -8.43
CA PRO A 77 -6.90 -11.58 -9.88
C PRO A 77 -8.32 -11.22 -10.31
N ASP A 78 -9.27 -11.32 -9.39
CA ASP A 78 -10.61 -10.85 -9.58
C ASP A 78 -10.74 -9.58 -8.75
N GLY A 79 -11.16 -8.46 -9.35
CA GLY A 79 -11.59 -7.27 -8.62
C GLY A 79 -12.87 -7.54 -7.82
N GLN A 80 -12.88 -8.60 -7.00
CA GLN A 80 -13.94 -9.01 -6.12
C GLN A 80 -14.07 -7.96 -5.03
N LYS A 81 -14.92 -6.99 -5.37
CA LYS A 81 -15.81 -6.28 -4.47
C LYS A 81 -16.41 -7.33 -3.54
N ASN A 82 -16.12 -7.24 -2.25
CA ASN A 82 -17.04 -7.81 -1.26
C ASN A 82 -18.44 -7.22 -1.46
#